data_AF-R0K7I0-F1
#
_entry.id   AF-R0K7I0-F1
#
_cell.length_a   1.000
_cell.length_b   1.000
_cell.length_c   1.000
_cell.angle_alpha   90.00
_cell.angle_beta   90.00
_cell.angle_gamma   90.00
#
_symmetry.space_group_name_H-M   'P 1'
#
loop_
_entity.id
_entity.type
_entity.pdbx_description
1 polymer ?
#
loop_
_entity_poly.entity_id
_entity_poly.type
_entity_poly.pdbx_seq_one_letter_code
_entity_poly.pdbx_strand_id
1 'polypeptide(L)'
;MATTTQATTASARATIEAFHARLAAAEKQQFVACAQRDQQQFQDMYSPCNASSTFHDLQCGHRIQTEYTASCGVLCARAVQGYPFVCPTCLTDVVRAEVALQGLTLRLNHDAAMDGSEPSQDGEVRRVAERYIAALLRKGYRACKAVSKFDEPRLQFFDGFMREDGFGGVRDEGHAEEEPVTPRKRPGMATAARKPARPHASAHNGASWSYREPATELPCVQKEKVRTSQETIANPVDGHPSQPPDTWVRLPAESAATEAVRKAMEAFTLL
;
A
#
# COMPACT_ATOMS: atom_id res chain seq x y z
N MET A 1 -63.64 3.14 -38.29
CA MET A 1 -62.33 2.54 -38.66
C MET A 1 -61.13 3.33 -38.11
N ALA A 2 -61.16 3.78 -36.85
CA ALA A 2 -60.12 4.66 -36.27
C ALA A 2 -59.23 3.99 -35.20
N THR A 3 -59.44 2.70 -34.91
CA THR A 3 -58.79 2.00 -33.79
C THR A 3 -57.39 1.48 -34.12
N THR A 4 -57.08 1.23 -35.40
CA THR A 4 -55.80 0.60 -35.80
C THR A 4 -54.59 1.54 -35.64
N THR A 5 -54.77 2.85 -35.81
CA THR A 5 -53.67 3.83 -35.75
C THR A 5 -53.25 4.16 -34.31
N GLN A 6 -54.13 3.99 -33.32
CA GLN A 6 -53.77 4.21 -31.92
C GLN A 6 -52.91 3.06 -31.37
N ALA A 7 -53.19 1.81 -31.76
CA ALA A 7 -52.43 0.64 -31.32
C ALA A 7 -50.96 0.68 -31.74
N THR A 8 -50.65 1.19 -32.94
CA THR A 8 -49.28 1.28 -33.45
C THR A 8 -48.43 2.31 -32.71
N THR A 9 -49.02 3.45 -32.32
CA THR A 9 -48.30 4.49 -31.57
C THR A 9 -47.94 4.08 -30.15
N ALA A 10 -48.81 3.32 -29.47
CA ALA A 10 -48.53 2.78 -28.15
C ALA A 10 -47.37 1.76 -28.18
N SER A 11 -47.36 0.87 -29.18
CA SER A 11 -46.28 -0.09 -29.39
C SER A 11 -44.93 0.59 -29.66
N ALA A 12 -44.92 1.66 -30.45
CA ALA A 12 -43.71 2.41 -30.75
C ALA A 12 -43.14 3.10 -29.49
N ARG A 13 -43.99 3.73 -28.68
CA ARG A 13 -43.59 4.36 -27.40
C ARG A 13 -42.99 3.34 -26.44
N ALA A 14 -43.64 2.21 -26.24
CA ALA A 14 -43.14 1.14 -25.37
C ALA A 14 -41.77 0.61 -25.85
N THR A 15 -41.54 0.54 -27.17
CA THR A 15 -40.25 0.12 -27.74
C THR A 15 -39.15 1.14 -27.45
N ILE A 16 -39.46 2.44 -27.58
CA ILE A 16 -38.52 3.53 -27.29
C ILE A 16 -38.18 3.56 -25.80
N GLU A 17 -39.18 3.46 -24.92
CA GLU A 17 -38.99 3.40 -23.47
C GLU A 17 -38.14 2.19 -23.06
N ALA A 18 -38.42 1.00 -23.62
CA ALA A 18 -37.63 -0.19 -23.38
C ALA A 18 -36.18 -0.06 -23.91
N PHE A 19 -35.95 0.71 -24.97
CA PHE A 19 -34.61 1.02 -25.44
C PHE A 19 -33.87 1.94 -24.46
N HIS A 20 -34.48 3.04 -24.00
CA HIS A 20 -33.87 3.93 -23.01
C HIS A 20 -33.61 3.23 -21.68
N ALA A 21 -34.52 2.37 -21.21
CA ALA A 21 -34.32 1.58 -20.00
C ALA A 21 -33.11 0.64 -20.13
N ARG A 22 -32.94 0.00 -21.29
CA ARG A 22 -31.76 -0.86 -21.56
C ARG A 22 -30.47 -0.05 -21.62
N LEU A 23 -30.49 1.15 -22.22
CA LEU A 23 -29.32 2.05 -22.22
C LEU A 23 -28.94 2.48 -20.81
N ALA A 24 -29.90 2.95 -20.01
CA ALA A 24 -29.64 3.36 -18.62
C ALA A 24 -29.13 2.19 -17.76
N ALA A 25 -29.66 0.98 -17.96
CA ALA A 25 -29.16 -0.22 -17.30
C ALA A 25 -27.72 -0.57 -17.70
N ALA A 26 -27.39 -0.44 -18.99
CA ALA A 26 -26.03 -0.68 -19.50
C ALA A 26 -25.04 0.35 -18.96
N GLU A 27 -25.39 1.64 -18.93
CA GLU A 27 -24.58 2.70 -18.33
C GLU A 27 -24.34 2.45 -16.84
N LYS A 28 -25.39 2.07 -16.10
CA LYS A 28 -25.27 1.70 -14.69
C LYS A 28 -24.32 0.50 -14.51
N GLN A 29 -24.42 -0.52 -15.35
CA GLN A 29 -23.53 -1.68 -15.30
C GLN A 29 -22.07 -1.29 -15.58
N GLN A 30 -21.83 -0.43 -16.56
CA GLN A 30 -20.49 0.08 -16.86
C GLN A 30 -19.92 0.88 -15.68
N PHE A 31 -20.71 1.74 -15.06
CA PHE A 31 -20.29 2.49 -13.89
C PHE A 31 -19.91 1.58 -12.71
N VAL A 32 -20.74 0.57 -12.42
CA VAL A 32 -20.44 -0.40 -11.35
C VAL A 32 -19.17 -1.19 -11.66
N ALA A 33 -18.98 -1.63 -12.90
CA ALA A 33 -17.78 -2.36 -13.31
C ALA A 33 -16.51 -1.50 -13.19
N CYS A 34 -16.58 -0.21 -13.55
CA CYS A 34 -15.48 0.73 -13.35
C CYS A 34 -15.15 0.89 -11.86
N ALA A 35 -16.16 1.16 -11.02
CA ALA A 35 -15.97 1.34 -9.59
C ALA A 35 -15.36 0.08 -8.92
N GLN A 36 -15.76 -1.12 -9.37
CA GLN A 36 -15.17 -2.38 -8.89
C GLN A 36 -13.70 -2.53 -9.32
N ARG A 37 -13.36 -2.16 -10.56
CA ARG A 37 -11.97 -2.17 -11.02
C ARG A 37 -11.09 -1.21 -10.23
N ASP A 38 -11.58 0.00 -9.99
CA ASP A 38 -10.86 1.02 -9.22
C ASP A 38 -10.66 0.55 -7.77
N GLN A 39 -11.68 -0.06 -7.17
CA GLN A 39 -11.59 -0.65 -5.84
C GLN A 39 -10.57 -1.79 -5.79
N GLN A 40 -10.53 -2.67 -6.80
CA GLN A 40 -9.56 -3.76 -6.86
C GLN A 40 -8.13 -3.23 -7.00
N GLN A 41 -7.90 -2.26 -7.89
CA GLN A 41 -6.60 -1.63 -8.06
C GLN A 41 -6.11 -0.97 -6.78
N PHE A 42 -7.00 -0.26 -6.09
CA PHE A 42 -6.70 0.34 -4.80
C PHE A 42 -6.31 -0.73 -3.78
N GLN A 43 -7.09 -1.80 -3.66
CA GLN A 43 -6.75 -2.91 -2.77
C GLN A 43 -5.39 -3.52 -3.13
N ASP A 44 -5.09 -3.69 -4.41
CA ASP A 44 -3.82 -4.28 -4.85
C ASP A 44 -2.60 -3.42 -4.51
N MET A 45 -2.76 -2.08 -4.55
CA MET A 45 -1.69 -1.15 -4.22
C MET A 45 -1.42 -1.03 -2.71
N TYR A 46 -2.47 -1.11 -1.88
CA TYR A 46 -2.34 -0.84 -0.43
C TYR A 46 -2.42 -2.10 0.44
N SER A 47 -2.73 -3.27 -0.14
CA SER A 47 -2.71 -4.53 0.61
C SER A 47 -1.30 -5.07 0.79
N PRO A 48 -0.94 -5.53 2.00
CA PRO A 48 0.40 -6.03 2.27
C PRO A 48 0.73 -7.26 1.42
N CYS A 49 1.98 -7.38 1.00
CA CYS A 49 2.52 -8.53 0.29
C CYS A 49 1.83 -8.81 -1.06
N ASN A 50 1.28 -7.77 -1.71
CA ASN A 50 0.84 -7.81 -3.10
C ASN A 50 1.98 -7.35 -4.03
N ALA A 51 2.04 -7.86 -5.26
CA ALA A 51 3.10 -7.54 -6.22
C ALA A 51 3.13 -6.04 -6.60
N SER A 52 1.96 -5.40 -6.58
CA SER A 52 1.80 -3.98 -6.87
C SER A 52 1.92 -3.09 -5.62
N SER A 53 2.05 -3.68 -4.44
CA SER A 53 2.12 -2.94 -3.18
C SER A 53 3.56 -2.71 -2.73
N THR A 54 3.77 -1.60 -2.02
CA THR A 54 5.00 -1.31 -1.27
C THR A 54 4.92 -1.77 0.17
N PHE A 55 3.76 -2.27 0.61
CA PHE A 55 3.55 -2.71 2.00
C PHE A 55 3.85 -4.19 2.15
N HIS A 56 4.50 -4.56 3.25
CA HIS A 56 4.73 -5.94 3.63
C HIS A 56 4.46 -6.16 5.11
N ASP A 57 3.77 -7.26 5.41
CA ASP A 57 3.64 -7.75 6.77
C ASP A 57 4.77 -8.75 7.04
N LEU A 58 5.51 -8.53 8.12
CA LEU A 58 6.62 -9.38 8.54
C LEU A 58 6.15 -10.44 9.54
N GLN A 59 6.92 -11.52 9.66
CA GLN A 59 6.65 -12.61 10.62
C GLN A 59 6.67 -12.15 12.08
N CYS A 60 7.40 -11.08 12.39
CA CYS A 60 7.39 -10.46 13.70
C CYS A 60 6.10 -9.67 14.01
N GLY A 61 5.13 -9.63 13.09
CA GLY A 61 3.85 -8.95 13.27
C GLY A 61 3.83 -7.48 12.85
N HIS A 62 5.00 -6.89 12.58
CA HIS A 62 5.11 -5.50 12.12
C HIS A 62 4.85 -5.35 10.62
N ARG A 63 4.25 -4.21 10.25
CA ARG A 63 4.11 -3.78 8.87
C ARG A 63 5.25 -2.84 8.51
N ILE A 64 5.78 -3.02 7.31
CA ILE A 64 6.81 -2.16 6.73
C ILE A 64 6.36 -1.64 5.36
N GLN A 65 6.95 -0.53 4.94
CA GLN A 65 6.80 0.02 3.60
C GLN A 65 8.18 0.13 2.93
N THR A 66 8.28 -0.31 1.68
CA THR A 66 9.47 -0.17 0.85
C THR A 66 9.36 1.07 -0.03
N GLU A 67 10.50 1.60 -0.48
CA GLU A 67 10.53 2.77 -1.38
C GLU A 67 9.90 2.47 -2.75
N TYR A 68 10.08 1.24 -3.24
CA TYR A 68 9.53 0.75 -4.50
C TYR A 68 8.81 -0.57 -4.27
N THR A 69 7.93 -0.96 -5.20
CA THR A 69 7.29 -2.27 -5.15
C THR A 69 8.36 -3.36 -5.15
N ALA A 70 8.27 -4.28 -4.20
CA ALA A 70 9.28 -5.31 -3.98
C ALA A 70 8.61 -6.67 -3.83
N SER A 71 9.30 -7.73 -4.27
CA SER A 71 8.86 -9.08 -3.95
C SER A 71 9.02 -9.36 -2.46
N CYS A 72 8.13 -10.18 -1.92
CA CYS A 72 8.22 -10.63 -0.53
C CYS A 72 9.61 -11.25 -0.23
N GLY A 73 10.08 -11.05 1.00
CA GLY A 73 11.35 -11.62 1.47
C GLY A 73 11.13 -12.83 2.36
N VAL A 74 12.23 -13.45 2.79
CA VAL A 74 12.22 -14.62 3.69
C VAL A 74 11.58 -14.34 5.06
N LEU A 75 11.54 -13.08 5.48
CA LEU A 75 10.94 -12.65 6.76
C LEU A 75 9.49 -12.12 6.61
N CYS A 76 8.92 -12.14 5.40
CA CYS A 76 7.52 -11.79 5.22
C CYS A 76 6.59 -12.87 5.80
N ALA A 77 5.40 -12.45 6.21
CA ALA A 77 4.31 -13.36 6.57
C ALA A 77 3.96 -14.30 5.40
N ARG A 78 4.06 -13.80 4.16
CA ARG A 78 4.05 -14.60 2.92
C ARG A 78 5.49 -14.77 2.44
N ALA A 79 6.23 -15.65 3.08
CA ALA A 79 7.66 -15.82 2.80
C ALA A 79 7.88 -16.31 1.36
N VAL A 80 8.79 -15.63 0.64
CA VAL A 80 9.27 -16.02 -0.68
C VAL A 80 10.80 -15.98 -0.66
N GLN A 81 11.44 -16.75 -1.53
CA GLN A 81 12.89 -16.66 -1.72
C GLN A 81 13.28 -15.23 -2.10
N GLY A 82 14.34 -14.70 -1.48
CA GLY A 82 14.82 -13.36 -1.74
C GLY A 82 15.55 -12.77 -0.54
N TYR A 83 15.97 -11.51 -0.68
CA TYR A 83 16.67 -10.81 0.39
C TYR A 83 15.74 -10.48 1.56
N PRO A 84 16.18 -10.64 2.81
CA PRO A 84 15.39 -10.27 3.98
C PRO A 84 15.14 -8.76 4.05
N PHE A 85 14.00 -8.40 4.62
CA PHE A 85 13.70 -7.02 5.01
C PHE A 85 14.23 -6.75 6.40
N VAL A 86 14.71 -5.53 6.66
CA VAL A 86 14.99 -5.08 8.03
C VAL A 86 13.68 -4.57 8.65
N CYS A 87 13.33 -5.09 9.83
CA CYS A 87 12.24 -4.53 10.63
C CYS A 87 12.79 -3.42 11.53
N PRO A 88 12.50 -2.13 11.29
CA PRO A 88 13.08 -1.05 12.09
C PRO A 88 12.61 -1.09 13.54
N THR A 89 11.36 -1.50 13.79
CA THR A 89 10.81 -1.62 15.15
C THR A 89 11.56 -2.66 15.96
N CYS A 90 11.64 -3.91 15.48
CA CYS A 90 12.37 -4.97 16.19
C CYS A 90 13.84 -4.62 16.39
N LEU A 91 14.49 -3.97 15.42
CA LEU A 91 15.88 -3.55 15.56
C LEU A 91 16.03 -2.47 16.64
N THR A 92 15.11 -1.51 16.69
CA THR A 92 15.10 -0.46 17.72
C THR A 92 14.90 -1.07 19.11
N ASP A 93 14.03 -2.06 19.24
CA ASP A 93 13.80 -2.77 20.52
C ASP A 93 15.05 -3.50 21.00
N VAL A 94 15.75 -4.20 20.10
CA VAL A 94 17.03 -4.87 20.41
C VAL A 94 18.08 -3.84 20.84
N VAL A 95 18.23 -2.75 20.10
CA VAL A 95 19.20 -1.70 20.44
C VAL A 95 18.85 -1.00 21.76
N ARG A 96 17.56 -0.77 22.03
CA ARG A 96 17.10 -0.22 23.31
C ARG A 96 17.50 -1.13 24.47
N ALA A 97 17.34 -2.45 24.32
CA ALA A 97 17.80 -3.42 25.31
C ALA A 97 19.33 -3.39 25.47
N GLU A 98 20.09 -3.32 24.37
CA GLU A 98 21.57 -3.23 24.41
C GLU A 98 22.05 -1.97 25.14
N VAL A 99 21.47 -0.81 24.84
CA VAL A 99 21.82 0.47 25.49
C VAL A 99 21.45 0.44 26.97
N ALA A 100 20.30 -0.14 27.33
CA ALA A 100 19.92 -0.32 28.73
C ALA A 100 20.90 -1.22 29.49
N LEU A 101 21.31 -2.36 28.89
CA LEU A 101 22.32 -3.26 29.49
C LEU A 101 23.68 -2.57 29.65
N GLN A 102 24.10 -1.73 28.70
CA GLN A 102 25.32 -0.93 28.81
C GLN A 102 25.25 0.10 29.94
N GLY A 103 24.07 0.64 30.22
CA GLY A 103 23.84 1.52 31.38
C GLY A 103 23.93 0.77 32.72
N LEU A 104 23.60 -0.53 32.75
CA LEU A 104 23.68 -1.37 33.95
C LEU A 104 25.09 -1.90 34.21
N THR A 105 25.92 -2.05 33.18
CA THR A 105 27.34 -2.37 33.38
C THR A 105 28.02 -1.17 34.05
N LEU A 106 28.40 -1.33 35.32
CA LEU A 106 29.22 -0.38 36.07
C LEU A 106 30.43 0.01 35.22
N ARG A 107 30.37 1.18 34.56
CA ARG A 107 31.52 1.74 33.86
C ARG A 107 32.53 2.14 34.92
N LEU A 108 33.37 1.18 35.29
CA LEU A 108 34.37 1.30 36.36
C LEU A 108 35.41 2.42 36.15
N ASN A 109 35.41 3.12 35.02
CA ASN A 109 36.46 4.09 34.67
C ASN A 109 35.93 5.32 33.89
N HIS A 110 34.82 5.95 34.30
CA HIS A 110 34.45 7.26 33.75
C HIS A 110 34.46 8.32 34.85
N ASP A 111 35.66 8.86 35.11
CA ASP A 111 35.87 10.25 35.51
C ASP A 111 35.37 11.18 34.38
N ALA A 112 34.09 11.08 34.04
CA ALA A 112 33.47 11.92 33.03
C ALA A 112 33.39 13.33 33.62
N ALA A 113 34.22 14.21 33.08
CA ALA A 113 34.17 15.64 33.35
C ALA A 113 32.71 16.12 33.28
N MET A 114 32.29 16.86 34.31
CA MET A 114 30.92 17.38 34.52
C MET A 114 30.47 18.42 33.48
N ASP A 115 31.05 18.40 32.28
CA ASP A 115 30.84 19.40 31.26
C ASP A 115 29.99 18.85 30.11
N GLY A 116 28.78 19.39 30.02
CA GLY A 116 28.05 19.48 28.75
C GLY A 116 27.17 18.29 28.37
N SER A 117 25.89 18.37 28.72
CA SER A 117 24.75 17.79 28.01
C SER A 117 24.96 16.39 27.40
N GLU A 118 24.81 15.36 28.22
CA GLU A 118 24.75 13.99 27.70
C GLU A 118 23.61 13.86 26.67
N PRO A 119 23.84 13.17 25.55
CA PRO A 119 22.78 12.89 24.59
C PRO A 119 21.65 12.13 25.29
N SER A 120 20.40 12.45 24.96
CA SER A 120 19.27 11.71 25.48
C SER A 120 19.41 10.22 25.16
N GLN A 121 18.93 9.36 26.06
CA GLN A 121 18.97 7.90 25.86
C GLN A 121 18.34 7.49 24.53
N ASP A 122 17.22 8.09 24.16
CA ASP A 122 16.57 7.84 22.87
C ASP A 122 17.42 8.30 21.67
N GLY A 123 18.19 9.38 21.82
CA GLY A 123 19.17 9.82 20.82
C GLY A 123 20.29 8.80 20.62
N GLU A 124 20.80 8.22 21.71
CA GLU A 124 21.81 7.15 21.65
C GLU A 124 21.24 5.89 20.99
N VAL A 125 20.03 5.46 21.38
CA VAL A 125 19.34 4.32 20.76
C VAL A 125 19.18 4.53 19.26
N ARG A 126 18.72 5.70 18.83
CA ARG A 126 18.55 6.03 17.41
C ARG A 126 19.90 5.95 16.67
N ARG A 127 20.95 6.56 17.22
CA ARG A 127 22.30 6.56 16.63
C ARG A 127 22.86 5.15 16.46
N VAL A 128 22.69 4.29 17.46
CA VAL A 128 23.16 2.90 17.42
C VAL A 128 22.32 2.10 16.43
N ALA A 129 21.00 2.27 16.42
CA ALA A 129 20.10 1.61 15.48
C ALA A 129 20.44 1.95 14.02
N GLU A 130 20.65 3.23 13.70
CA GLU A 130 21.05 3.66 12.36
C GLU A 130 22.37 3.01 11.90
N ARG A 131 23.33 2.83 12.81
CA ARG A 131 24.58 2.12 12.51
C ARG A 131 24.33 0.65 12.15
N TYR A 132 23.46 -0.04 12.90
CA TYR A 132 23.06 -1.41 12.58
C TYR A 132 22.31 -1.49 11.26
N ILE A 133 21.37 -0.58 10.99
CA ILE A 133 20.66 -0.50 9.71
C ILE A 133 21.67 -0.36 8.58
N ALA A 134 22.59 0.61 8.66
CA ALA A 134 23.62 0.82 7.64
C ALA A 134 24.49 -0.42 7.42
N ALA A 135 24.82 -1.17 8.48
CA ALA A 135 25.57 -2.42 8.36
C ALA A 135 24.76 -3.53 7.67
N LEU A 136 23.47 -3.66 7.97
CA LEU A 136 22.57 -4.61 7.32
C LEU A 136 22.36 -4.27 5.84
N LEU A 137 22.23 -2.99 5.49
CA LEU A 137 22.12 -2.55 4.10
C LEU A 137 23.37 -2.91 3.29
N ARG A 138 24.57 -2.77 3.87
CA ARG A 138 25.82 -3.24 3.23
C ARG A 138 25.88 -4.75 3.02
N LYS A 139 25.14 -5.53 3.82
CA LYS A 139 25.01 -6.99 3.67
C LYS A 139 23.93 -7.39 2.64
N GLY A 140 23.28 -6.43 1.98
CA GLY A 140 22.24 -6.69 0.98
C GLY A 140 20.83 -6.84 1.56
N TYR A 141 20.61 -6.50 2.84
CA TYR A 141 19.25 -6.39 3.37
C TYR A 141 18.54 -5.19 2.72
N ARG A 142 17.22 -5.28 2.62
CA ARG A 142 16.41 -4.22 2.00
C ARG A 142 16.00 -3.17 3.02
N ALA A 143 16.14 -1.90 2.64
CA ALA A 143 15.71 -0.75 3.43
C ALA A 143 14.18 -0.68 3.47
N CYS A 144 13.62 -0.39 4.64
CA CYS A 144 12.18 -0.32 4.85
C CYS A 144 11.86 0.75 5.90
N LYS A 145 10.71 1.42 5.73
CA LYS A 145 10.12 2.29 6.75
C LYS A 145 9.16 1.46 7.60
N ALA A 146 9.18 1.63 8.92
CA ALA A 146 8.17 1.03 9.79
C ALA A 146 6.85 1.79 9.60
N VAL A 147 5.74 1.05 9.49
CA VAL A 147 4.43 1.65 9.29
C VAL A 147 3.42 1.02 10.23
N SER A 148 2.47 1.82 10.71
CA SER A 148 1.36 1.33 11.52
C SER A 148 0.56 0.28 10.76
N LYS A 149 0.24 -0.82 11.44
CA LYS A 149 -0.59 -1.88 10.89
C LYS A 149 -2.07 -1.48 11.03
N PHE A 150 -2.75 -1.33 9.90
CA PHE A 150 -4.19 -1.14 9.84
C PHE A 150 -4.85 -2.38 9.21
N ASP A 151 -6.03 -2.75 9.73
CA ASP A 151 -6.81 -3.87 9.22
C ASP A 151 -7.41 -3.54 7.84
N GLU A 152 -7.79 -2.28 7.63
CA GLU A 152 -8.32 -1.80 6.36
C GLU A 152 -7.24 -1.12 5.50
N PRO A 153 -6.99 -1.59 4.26
CA PRO A 153 -6.05 -0.95 3.33
C PRO A 153 -6.37 0.52 3.03
N ARG A 154 -7.64 0.91 3.15
CA ARG A 154 -8.07 2.31 2.97
C ARG A 154 -7.45 3.23 4.01
N LEU A 155 -7.40 2.81 5.27
CA LEU A 155 -6.77 3.58 6.33
C LEU A 155 -5.26 3.72 6.13
N GLN A 156 -4.63 2.71 5.52
CA GLN A 156 -3.21 2.76 5.16
C GLN A 156 -2.89 3.89 4.18
N PHE A 157 -3.74 4.06 3.16
CA PHE A 157 -3.64 5.16 2.20
C PHE A 157 -3.84 6.51 2.88
N PHE A 158 -4.89 6.65 3.69
CA PHE A 158 -5.19 7.91 4.38
C PHE A 158 -4.05 8.34 5.31
N ASP A 159 -3.43 7.41 6.05
CA ASP A 159 -2.27 7.74 6.89
C ASP A 159 -1.07 8.24 6.06
N GLY A 160 -0.79 7.58 4.92
CA GLY A 160 0.27 8.02 4.00
C GLY A 160 -0.01 9.40 3.40
N PHE A 161 -1.22 9.59 2.86
CA PHE A 161 -1.67 10.85 2.26
C PHE A 161 -1.61 12.02 3.25
N MET A 162 -2.10 11.83 4.47
CA MET A 162 -2.09 12.86 5.51
C MET A 162 -0.67 13.25 5.95
N ARG A 163 0.26 12.29 5.98
CA ARG A 163 1.68 12.55 6.30
C ARG A 163 2.37 13.30 5.15
N GLU A 164 2.11 12.93 3.90
CA GLU A 164 2.73 13.57 2.73
C GLU A 164 2.30 15.03 2.56
N ASP A 165 1.02 15.33 2.81
CA ASP A 165 0.49 16.70 2.72
C ASP A 165 0.74 17.54 4.00
N GLY A 166 1.40 16.97 5.01
CA GLY A 166 1.73 17.67 6.25
C GLY A 166 0.54 17.95 7.17
N PHE A 167 -0.59 17.25 7.00
CA PHE A 167 -1.76 17.38 7.87
C PHE A 167 -1.64 16.62 9.20
N GLY A 168 -0.54 15.90 9.42
CA GLY A 168 -0.33 15.06 10.60
C GLY A 168 -1.03 13.70 10.44
N GLY A 169 -0.31 12.61 10.71
CA GLY A 169 -0.87 11.25 10.66
C GLY A 169 -1.77 10.95 11.86
N VAL A 170 -2.62 9.93 11.75
CA VAL A 170 -3.65 9.56 12.75
C VAL A 170 -3.08 9.22 14.14
N ARG A 171 -1.76 9.00 14.27
CA ARG A 171 -1.12 8.56 15.53
C ARG A 171 0.14 9.32 15.94
N ASP A 172 0.49 10.44 15.30
CA ASP A 172 1.69 11.20 15.67
C ASP A 172 1.41 12.22 16.79
N GLU A 173 1.04 11.71 17.97
CA GLU A 173 1.10 12.48 19.21
C GLU A 173 2.45 12.20 19.90
N GLY A 174 3.53 12.83 19.45
CA GLY A 174 4.75 12.95 20.29
C GLY A 174 6.12 12.68 19.67
N HIS A 175 6.24 12.36 18.38
CA HIS A 175 7.56 12.30 17.73
C HIS A 175 7.74 13.49 16.77
N ALA A 176 8.62 14.40 17.20
CA ALA A 176 8.98 15.65 16.55
C ALA A 176 9.35 15.49 15.07
N GLU A 177 8.83 16.41 14.26
CA GLU A 177 9.37 16.94 13.00
C GLU A 177 10.36 16.01 12.27
N GLU A 178 9.83 14.98 11.60
CA GLU A 178 10.59 14.31 10.54
C GLU A 178 10.75 15.35 9.41
N GLU A 179 11.96 15.90 9.24
CA GLU A 179 12.25 16.87 8.18
C GLU A 179 11.69 16.37 6.84
N PRO A 180 10.97 17.21 6.07
CA PRO A 180 10.37 16.79 4.82
C PRO A 180 11.46 16.26 3.88
N VAL A 181 11.45 14.95 3.66
CA VAL A 181 12.36 14.28 2.73
C VAL A 181 12.06 14.82 1.35
N THR A 182 12.86 15.80 0.92
CA THR A 182 12.76 16.37 -0.43
C THR A 182 12.76 15.21 -1.45
N PRO A 183 11.77 15.14 -2.37
CA PRO A 183 11.68 14.07 -3.33
C PRO A 183 13.00 13.95 -4.10
N ARG A 184 13.75 12.86 -3.89
CA ARG A 184 14.97 12.62 -4.66
C ARG A 184 14.57 12.48 -6.12
N LYS A 185 15.15 13.32 -6.97
CA LYS A 185 14.99 13.25 -8.43
C LYS A 185 15.36 11.83 -8.88
N ARG A 186 14.41 11.14 -9.51
CA ARG A 186 14.63 9.82 -10.10
C ARG A 186 15.88 9.83 -11.00
N PRO A 187 16.77 8.82 -10.92
CA PRO A 187 17.85 8.67 -11.89
C PRO A 187 17.25 8.28 -13.25
N GLY A 188 17.23 9.24 -14.19
CA GLY A 188 16.71 9.10 -15.56
C GLY A 188 15.50 10.00 -15.81
N MET A 189 15.40 10.84 -16.83
CA MET A 189 16.15 11.00 -18.08
C MET A 189 16.71 12.42 -18.15
N ALA A 190 18.00 12.56 -18.41
CA ALA A 190 18.57 13.83 -18.85
C ALA A 190 18.07 14.10 -20.28
N THR A 191 16.90 14.72 -20.43
CA THR A 191 16.62 15.48 -21.64
C THR A 191 17.61 16.64 -21.64
N ALA A 192 18.54 16.60 -22.60
CA ALA A 192 19.55 17.62 -22.80
C ALA A 192 18.87 18.97 -23.12
N ALA A 193 18.50 19.71 -22.08
CA ALA A 193 18.13 21.11 -22.19
C ALA A 193 19.39 21.90 -22.55
N ARG A 194 19.60 22.09 -23.86
CA ARG A 194 20.53 23.08 -24.38
C ARG A 194 20.22 24.42 -23.73
N LYS A 195 21.17 24.95 -22.96
CA LYS A 195 21.15 26.33 -22.46
C LYS A 195 21.00 27.29 -23.66
N PRO A 196 19.94 28.12 -23.75
CA PRO A 196 20.01 29.28 -24.61
C PRO A 196 20.89 30.34 -23.95
N ALA A 197 21.87 30.84 -24.70
CA ALA A 197 22.72 31.95 -24.32
C ALA A 197 21.86 33.19 -24.03
N ARG A 198 22.15 33.85 -22.91
CA ARG A 198 21.57 35.15 -22.54
C ARG A 198 21.93 36.22 -23.58
N PRO A 199 20.98 37.07 -23.97
CA PRO A 199 21.27 38.47 -24.21
C PRO A 199 20.79 39.33 -23.04
N HIS A 200 21.64 40.27 -22.63
CA HIS A 200 21.29 41.44 -21.84
C HIS A 200 20.17 42.25 -22.51
N ALA A 201 19.14 42.67 -21.76
CA ALA A 201 18.61 44.05 -21.79
C ALA A 201 17.38 44.25 -20.89
N SER A 202 17.50 45.28 -20.06
CA SER A 202 16.52 46.32 -19.68
C SER A 202 15.25 46.03 -18.89
N ALA A 203 14.97 47.01 -18.05
CA ALA A 203 13.96 47.14 -17.01
C ALA A 203 12.56 47.53 -17.52
N HIS A 204 11.63 47.52 -16.56
CA HIS A 204 10.25 48.07 -16.53
C HIS A 204 9.14 47.23 -17.17
N ASN A 205 8.31 46.59 -16.33
CA ASN A 205 6.97 47.09 -15.95
C ASN A 205 6.04 45.98 -15.44
N GLY A 206 5.23 46.33 -14.43
CA GLY A 206 3.85 45.86 -14.30
C GLY A 206 3.65 44.43 -13.76
N ALA A 207 3.62 44.30 -12.43
CA ALA A 207 3.00 43.16 -11.78
C ALA A 207 1.48 43.16 -12.06
N SER A 208 1.06 42.37 -13.05
CA SER A 208 -0.31 41.94 -13.25
C SER A 208 -0.39 40.47 -12.89
N TRP A 209 -0.95 40.18 -11.72
CA TRP A 209 -1.30 38.82 -11.31
C TRP A 209 -2.55 38.41 -12.10
N SER A 210 -2.36 37.75 -13.23
CA SER A 210 -3.46 37.04 -13.90
C SER A 210 -3.70 35.72 -13.16
N TYR A 211 -4.84 35.65 -12.50
CA TYR A 211 -5.39 34.44 -11.91
C TYR A 211 -5.59 33.40 -13.01
N ARG A 212 -4.75 32.35 -13.02
CA ARG A 212 -4.86 31.23 -13.94
C ARG A 212 -5.95 30.30 -13.39
N GLU A 213 -7.10 30.27 -14.04
CA GLU A 213 -8.13 29.26 -13.74
C GLU A 213 -7.53 27.86 -13.89
N PRO A 214 -7.72 26.96 -12.92
CA PRO A 214 -7.41 25.55 -13.11
C PRO A 214 -8.39 24.98 -14.14
N ALA A 215 -7.85 24.47 -15.24
CA ALA A 215 -8.61 23.69 -16.19
C ALA A 215 -9.21 22.48 -15.46
N THR A 216 -10.54 22.44 -15.41
CA THR A 216 -11.32 21.27 -15.01
C THR A 216 -11.13 20.18 -16.06
N GLU A 217 -10.02 19.46 -16.00
CA GLU A 217 -9.84 18.23 -16.78
C GLU A 217 -10.71 17.14 -16.16
N LEU A 218 -11.91 16.98 -16.70
CA LEU A 218 -12.76 15.83 -16.47
C LEU A 218 -12.01 14.56 -16.89
N PRO A 219 -11.92 13.52 -16.04
CA PRO A 219 -11.23 12.30 -16.40
C PRO A 219 -12.02 11.53 -17.48
N CYS A 220 -11.32 11.33 -18.59
CA CYS A 220 -11.22 10.07 -19.33
C CYS A 220 -12.53 9.36 -19.72
N VAL A 221 -13.21 9.85 -20.75
CA VAL A 221 -13.98 8.98 -21.66
C VAL A 221 -13.02 8.51 -22.76
N GLN A 222 -12.20 7.50 -22.47
CA GLN A 222 -11.55 6.76 -23.54
C GLN A 222 -12.63 5.98 -24.30
N LYS A 223 -13.00 6.50 -25.47
CA LYS A 223 -13.81 5.78 -26.46
C LYS A 223 -13.01 4.60 -26.96
N GLU A 224 -13.11 3.47 -26.27
CA GLU A 224 -12.60 2.19 -26.73
C GLU A 224 -13.44 1.76 -27.95
N LYS A 225 -12.82 1.82 -29.14
CA LYS A 225 -13.39 1.28 -30.37
C LYS A 225 -13.48 -0.24 -30.24
N VAL A 226 -14.63 -0.73 -29.79
CA VAL A 226 -15.00 -2.14 -29.88
C VAL A 226 -15.05 -2.53 -31.35
N ARG A 227 -13.99 -3.19 -31.83
CA ARG A 227 -14.02 -4.00 -33.06
C ARG A 227 -14.62 -5.34 -32.69
N THR A 228 -15.89 -5.50 -33.02
CA THR A 228 -16.59 -6.79 -33.00
C THR A 228 -16.05 -7.65 -34.14
N SER A 229 -15.09 -8.52 -33.85
CA SER A 229 -14.72 -9.64 -34.70
C SER A 229 -15.51 -10.86 -34.26
N GLN A 230 -16.52 -11.24 -35.05
CA GLN A 230 -17.12 -12.57 -35.00
C GLN A 230 -16.10 -13.56 -35.55
N GLU A 231 -15.64 -14.51 -34.73
CA GLU A 231 -15.05 -15.76 -35.23
C GLU A 231 -15.69 -16.96 -34.53
N THR A 232 -16.58 -17.55 -35.32
CA THR A 232 -16.99 -18.93 -35.51
C THR A 232 -16.37 -20.03 -34.64
N ILE A 233 -17.29 -20.83 -34.10
CA ILE A 233 -17.16 -22.11 -33.40
C ILE A 233 -16.50 -23.19 -34.27
N ALA A 234 -15.55 -23.95 -33.68
CA ALA A 234 -15.33 -25.37 -33.98
C ALA A 234 -14.57 -26.06 -32.83
N ASN A 235 -15.28 -26.86 -32.04
CA ASN A 235 -14.77 -28.05 -31.33
C ASN A 235 -14.77 -29.22 -32.35
N PRO A 236 -13.98 -30.32 -32.24
CA PRO A 236 -14.00 -31.21 -31.06
C PRO A 236 -12.74 -32.08 -30.77
N VAL A 237 -12.87 -32.92 -29.72
CA VAL A 237 -12.31 -34.29 -29.50
C VAL A 237 -11.23 -34.49 -28.41
N ASP A 238 -11.70 -35.10 -27.31
CA ASP A 238 -11.21 -36.23 -26.50
C ASP A 238 -9.79 -36.32 -25.92
N GLY A 239 -9.73 -36.65 -24.61
CA GLY A 239 -8.56 -37.27 -23.95
C GLY A 239 -8.52 -37.21 -22.42
N HIS A 240 -9.23 -38.13 -21.73
CA HIS A 240 -9.07 -38.55 -20.32
C HIS A 240 -7.60 -39.02 -20.02
N PRO A 241 -7.08 -39.26 -18.77
CA PRO A 241 -7.83 -39.52 -17.54
C PRO A 241 -7.25 -39.04 -16.17
N SER A 242 -8.17 -38.93 -15.19
CA SER A 242 -8.07 -39.30 -13.76
C SER A 242 -6.78 -39.03 -12.97
N GLN A 243 -6.83 -38.03 -12.08
CA GLN A 243 -6.07 -38.02 -10.81
C GLN A 243 -7.05 -37.99 -9.63
N PRO A 244 -6.77 -38.72 -8.53
CA PRO A 244 -7.67 -38.82 -7.39
C PRO A 244 -7.63 -37.54 -6.53
N PRO A 245 -8.77 -37.11 -5.97
CA PRO A 245 -8.80 -36.03 -5.00
C PRO A 245 -8.57 -36.59 -3.58
N ASP A 246 -8.18 -35.70 -2.67
CA ASP A 246 -8.55 -35.77 -1.25
C ASP A 246 -7.77 -36.71 -0.30
N THR A 247 -6.54 -36.32 0.06
CA THR A 247 -6.05 -36.48 1.43
C THR A 247 -6.32 -35.21 2.24
N TRP A 248 -7.58 -35.00 2.60
CA TRP A 248 -7.92 -34.05 3.66
C TRP A 248 -7.50 -34.67 4.98
N VAL A 249 -6.59 -33.98 5.68
CA VAL A 249 -6.31 -34.21 7.10
C VAL A 249 -7.65 -34.10 7.83
N ARG A 250 -8.15 -35.23 8.36
CA ARG A 250 -9.27 -35.23 9.30
C ARG A 250 -8.84 -34.45 10.54
N LEU A 251 -9.20 -33.19 10.60
CA LEU A 251 -9.18 -32.43 11.84
C LEU A 251 -10.14 -33.15 12.81
N PRO A 252 -9.72 -33.39 14.07
CA PRO A 252 -10.59 -33.99 15.07
C PRO A 252 -11.84 -33.10 15.23
N ALA A 253 -12.98 -33.74 15.50
CA ALA A 253 -14.25 -33.04 15.69
C ALA A 253 -14.06 -31.90 16.70
N GLU A 254 -14.58 -30.71 16.36
CA GLU A 254 -14.41 -29.46 17.12
C GLU A 254 -14.77 -29.58 18.61
N SER A 255 -15.57 -30.58 18.99
CA SER A 255 -15.89 -30.90 20.38
C SER A 255 -14.68 -31.37 21.20
N ALA A 256 -13.74 -32.11 20.62
CA ALA A 256 -12.58 -32.64 21.35
C ALA A 256 -11.52 -31.55 21.60
N ALA A 257 -11.32 -30.66 20.64
CA ALA A 257 -10.39 -29.55 20.77
C ALA A 257 -10.88 -28.49 21.78
N THR A 258 -12.19 -28.20 21.78
CA THR A 258 -12.79 -27.24 22.72
C THR A 258 -12.85 -27.77 24.16
N GLU A 259 -13.02 -29.08 24.36
CA GLU A 259 -12.98 -29.68 25.70
C GLU A 259 -11.56 -29.70 26.29
N ALA A 260 -10.53 -29.93 25.46
CA ALA A 260 -9.14 -29.89 25.90
C ALA A 260 -8.72 -28.49 26.37
N VAL A 261 -9.14 -27.44 25.65
CA VAL A 261 -8.89 -26.04 26.06
C VAL A 261 -9.62 -25.69 27.35
N ARG A 262 -10.88 -26.15 27.51
CA ARG A 262 -11.65 -25.93 28.75
C ARG A 262 -10.97 -26.58 29.96
N LYS A 263 -10.55 -27.85 29.84
CA LYS A 263 -9.83 -28.55 30.93
C LYS A 263 -8.49 -27.91 31.27
N ALA A 264 -7.77 -27.39 30.27
CA ALA A 264 -6.52 -26.66 30.51
C ALA A 264 -6.75 -25.35 31.28
N MET A 265 -7.84 -24.63 30.98
CA MET A 265 -8.21 -23.40 31.71
C MET A 265 -8.66 -23.69 33.14
N GLU A 266 -9.39 -24.80 33.38
CA GLU A 266 -9.79 -25.22 34.73
C GLU A 266 -8.60 -25.68 35.59
N ALA A 267 -7.57 -26.27 34.99
CA ALA A 267 -6.35 -26.63 35.71
C ALA A 267 -5.52 -25.41 36.16
N PHE A 268 -5.59 -24.31 35.41
CA PHE A 268 -4.86 -23.08 35.73
C PHE A 268 -5.52 -22.25 36.83
N THR A 269 -6.82 -22.42 37.09
CA THR A 269 -7.53 -21.72 38.17
C THR A 269 -7.44 -22.40 39.53
N LEU A 270 -6.87 -23.61 39.59
CA LEU A 270 -6.66 -24.37 40.83
C LEU A 270 -5.23 -24.28 41.38
N LEU A 271 -4.35 -23.51 40.72
CA LEU A 271 -3.00 -23.14 41.19
C LEU A 271 -3.02 -21.71 41.75
#